data_AF-A0A7Y4KSZ7-F1
#
_entry.id   AF-A0A7Y4KSZ7-F1
#
_cell.length_a   1.000
_cell.length_b   1.000
_cell.length_c   1.000
_cell.angle_alpha   90.00
_cell.angle_beta   90.00
_cell.angle_gamma   90.00
#
_symmetry.space_group_name_H-M   'P 1'
#
loop_
_entity.id
_entity.type
_entity.pdbx_description
1 polymer ?
#
loop_
_entity_poly.entity_id
_entity_poly.type
_entity_poly.pdbx_seq_one_letter_code
_entity_poly.pdbx_strand_id
1 'polypeptide(L)'
;QVIQAHPNRPPESRALEVRAVQVLGEWLTLLELSRTLPEDASGSPVLDAKGQVVGLATAALANGRALGLVIPVRYITPLLKTSGPSHPLSALDAPRQRATRVRQVPQHPVGLLEGCAPPAVESVAALLGQAINVGAPAYNRGDVEGCYRLYAHTAEQLIDERDDCPGVQRALRDGLLRCEGLKDVEDRAWALRDTFDGLMDVIGRWRQSRPAPPAAASKRPPPKTYLN
;
A
#
# COMPACT_ATOMS: atom_id res chain seq x y z
N GLN A 1 5.22 25.08 4.09
CA GLN A 1 5.08 26.22 3.15
C GLN A 1 5.09 25.69 1.73
N VAL A 2 4.26 26.20 0.84
CA VAL A 2 4.37 25.93 -0.61
C VAL A 2 5.10 27.10 -1.25
N ILE A 3 6.14 26.83 -2.04
CA ILE A 3 6.90 27.87 -2.74
C ILE A 3 6.57 27.84 -4.23
N GLN A 4 5.94 28.91 -4.72
CA GLN A 4 5.71 29.11 -6.15
C GLN A 4 6.81 30.01 -6.71
N ALA A 5 7.49 29.57 -7.77
CA ALA A 5 8.49 30.36 -8.47
C ALA A 5 8.02 30.62 -9.91
N HIS A 6 8.07 31.88 -10.35
CA HIS A 6 7.81 32.27 -11.73
C HIS A 6 9.05 32.94 -12.32
N PRO A 7 9.33 32.81 -13.63
CA PRO A 7 10.52 33.38 -14.25
C PRO A 7 10.67 34.90 -14.05
N ASN A 8 9.54 35.62 -13.91
CA ASN A 8 9.48 37.09 -13.86
C ASN A 8 8.89 37.64 -12.55
N ARG A 9 8.83 36.85 -11.47
CA ARG A 9 8.31 37.30 -10.17
C ARG A 9 9.11 36.69 -9.01
N PRO A 10 9.35 37.43 -7.91
CA PRO A 10 9.91 36.84 -6.70
C PRO A 10 9.06 35.64 -6.22
N PRO A 11 9.70 34.61 -5.65
CA PRO A 11 9.00 33.42 -5.20
C PRO A 11 7.99 33.75 -4.11
N GLU A 12 6.77 33.25 -4.25
CA GLU A 12 5.73 33.41 -3.25
C GLU A 12 5.72 32.21 -2.31
N SER A 13 5.74 32.46 -1.01
CA SER A 13 5.57 31.43 0.01
C SER A 13 4.16 31.49 0.61
N ARG A 14 3.51 30.32 0.68
CA ARG A 14 2.20 30.18 1.32
C ARG A 14 2.31 29.23 2.51
N ALA A 15 2.02 29.75 3.70
CA ALA A 15 1.89 28.94 4.90
C ALA A 15 0.56 28.17 4.84
N LEU A 16 0.65 26.85 4.87
CA LEU A 16 -0.48 25.93 4.79
C LEU A 16 -0.27 24.79 5.78
N GLU A 17 -1.37 24.22 6.23
CA GLU A 17 -1.39 23.11 7.18
C GLU A 17 -1.88 21.84 6.48
N VAL A 18 -1.43 20.69 6.97
CA VAL A 18 -1.98 19.40 6.54
C VAL A 18 -3.32 19.20 7.25
N ARG A 19 -4.38 19.05 6.46
CA ARG A 19 -5.74 18.80 6.94
C ARG A 19 -6.01 17.32 7.13
N ALA A 20 -5.57 16.49 6.18
CA ALA A 20 -5.83 15.06 6.18
C ALA A 20 -4.74 14.30 5.40
N VAL A 21 -4.71 12.99 5.59
CA VAL A 21 -3.99 12.06 4.71
C VAL A 21 -5.02 11.34 3.85
N GLN A 22 -4.93 11.52 2.54
CA GLN A 22 -5.78 10.86 1.55
C GLN A 22 -5.10 9.57 1.08
N VAL A 23 -5.86 8.47 1.01
CA VAL A 23 -5.37 7.19 0.49
C VAL A 23 -6.06 6.93 -0.86
N LEU A 24 -5.26 6.78 -1.91
CA LEU A 24 -5.71 6.43 -3.25
C LEU A 24 -5.31 4.98 -3.56
N GLY A 25 -6.30 4.15 -3.86
CA GLY A 25 -6.11 2.70 -4.01
C GLY A 25 -5.61 2.06 -2.72
N GLU A 26 -4.69 1.11 -2.82
CA GLU A 26 -4.22 0.34 -1.66
C GLU A 26 -2.98 0.93 -0.97
N TRP A 27 -2.25 1.86 -1.60
CA TRP A 27 -0.89 2.21 -1.13
C TRP A 27 -0.45 3.66 -1.36
N LEU A 28 -1.09 4.41 -2.26
CA LEU A 28 -0.69 5.78 -2.53
C LEU A 28 -1.30 6.70 -1.48
N THR A 29 -0.46 7.42 -0.74
CA THR A 29 -0.92 8.40 0.26
C THR A 29 -0.53 9.80 -0.15
N LEU A 30 -1.48 10.72 -0.08
CA LEU A 30 -1.33 12.13 -0.38
C LEU A 30 -1.64 12.95 0.87
N LEU A 31 -0.98 14.09 1.05
CA LEU A 31 -1.35 15.03 2.11
C LEU A 31 -2.35 16.03 1.53
N GLU A 32 -3.54 16.13 2.12
CA GLU A 32 -4.49 17.20 1.80
C GLU A 32 -4.15 18.44 2.61
N LEU A 33 -4.05 19.58 1.94
CA LEU A 33 -3.83 20.87 2.58
C LEU A 33 -5.15 21.49 3.06
N SER A 34 -5.06 22.34 4.08
CA SER A 34 -6.23 23.03 4.65
C SER A 34 -6.90 24.02 3.69
N ARG A 35 -6.21 24.43 2.62
CA ARG A 35 -6.73 25.31 1.57
C ARG A 35 -6.48 24.71 0.20
N THR A 36 -7.31 25.14 -0.75
CA THR A 36 -7.10 24.82 -2.16
C THR A 36 -5.84 25.52 -2.67
N LEU A 37 -5.19 24.89 -3.63
CA LEU A 37 -4.09 25.50 -4.36
C LEU A 37 -4.61 26.06 -5.68
N PRO A 38 -4.10 27.21 -6.14
CA PRO A 38 -4.36 27.66 -7.50
C PRO A 38 -3.74 26.66 -8.49
N GLU A 39 -4.29 26.57 -9.70
CA GLU A 39 -3.87 25.56 -10.68
C GLU A 39 -2.38 25.65 -11.03
N ASP A 40 -1.85 26.88 -11.05
CA ASP A 40 -0.45 27.22 -11.31
C ASP A 40 0.51 26.87 -10.15
N ALA A 41 0.01 26.43 -9.00
CA ALA A 41 0.85 25.91 -7.91
C ALA A 41 1.27 24.46 -8.13
N SER A 42 0.69 23.77 -9.11
CA SER A 42 1.04 22.38 -9.42
C SER A 42 2.52 22.27 -9.81
N GLY A 43 3.24 21.34 -9.18
CA GLY A 43 4.69 21.19 -9.34
C GLY A 43 5.53 22.03 -8.37
N SER A 44 4.92 22.80 -7.47
CA SER A 44 5.65 23.60 -6.48
C SER A 44 6.21 22.74 -5.34
N PRO A 45 7.46 22.95 -4.89
CA PRO A 45 7.97 22.26 -3.72
C PRO A 45 7.22 22.69 -2.45
N VAL A 46 6.95 21.72 -1.59
CA VAL A 46 6.37 21.93 -0.26
C VAL A 46 7.46 21.72 0.76
N LEU A 47 7.70 22.73 1.60
CA LEU A 47 8.72 22.73 2.64
C LEU A 47 8.12 22.59 4.03
N ASP A 48 8.84 21.95 4.95
CA ASP A 48 8.56 22.03 6.39
C ASP A 48 9.06 23.36 6.99
N ALA A 49 8.93 23.51 8.31
CA ALA A 49 9.39 24.70 9.04
C ALA A 49 10.91 24.87 9.05
N LYS A 50 11.67 23.82 8.73
CA LYS A 50 13.15 23.84 8.63
C LYS A 50 13.63 24.11 7.20
N GLY A 51 12.71 24.32 6.26
CA GLY A 51 13.03 24.50 4.84
C GLY A 51 13.32 23.21 4.09
N GLN A 52 13.02 22.03 4.66
CA GLN A 52 13.23 20.74 4.00
C GLN A 52 12.03 20.40 3.10
N VAL A 53 12.29 19.87 1.91
CA VAL A 53 11.24 19.44 0.98
C VAL A 53 10.53 18.20 1.54
N VAL A 54 9.24 18.35 1.86
CA VAL A 54 8.36 17.25 2.32
C VAL A 54 7.57 16.62 1.17
N GLY A 55 7.42 17.33 0.05
CA GLY A 55 6.75 16.81 -1.13
C GLY A 55 6.56 17.83 -2.24
N LEU A 56 5.76 17.44 -3.24
CA LEU A 56 5.42 18.26 -4.39
C LEU A 56 3.92 18.56 -4.38
N ALA A 57 3.57 19.83 -4.51
CA ALA A 57 2.18 20.26 -4.61
C ALA A 57 1.57 19.82 -5.95
N THR A 58 0.33 19.36 -5.91
CA THR A 58 -0.49 19.09 -7.09
C THR A 58 -1.91 19.54 -6.82
N ALA A 59 -2.51 20.22 -7.80
CA ALA A 59 -3.95 20.46 -7.79
C ALA A 59 -4.67 19.18 -8.25
N ALA A 60 -5.79 18.86 -7.61
CA ALA A 60 -6.70 17.82 -8.07
C ALA A 60 -8.15 18.28 -7.93
N LEU A 61 -9.02 17.75 -8.77
CA LEU A 61 -10.47 17.92 -8.66
C LEU A 61 -11.07 16.61 -8.14
N ALA A 62 -11.79 16.69 -7.01
CA ALA A 62 -12.54 15.57 -6.47
C ALA A 62 -13.98 16.01 -6.22
N ASN A 63 -14.95 15.32 -6.85
CA ASN A 63 -16.38 15.65 -6.75
C ASN A 63 -16.69 17.13 -7.04
N GLY A 64 -16.05 17.72 -8.06
CA GLY A 64 -16.20 19.13 -8.43
C GLY A 64 -15.52 20.13 -7.49
N ARG A 65 -14.80 19.66 -6.46
CA ARG A 65 -14.05 20.49 -5.51
C ARG A 65 -12.55 20.44 -5.82
N ALA A 66 -11.92 21.60 -5.94
CA ALA A 66 -10.47 21.71 -5.99
C ALA A 66 -9.87 21.33 -4.64
N LEU A 67 -8.81 20.50 -4.66
CA LEU A 67 -8.03 20.10 -3.50
C LEU A 67 -6.57 20.49 -3.71
N GLY A 68 -5.96 21.03 -2.66
CA GLY A 68 -4.51 21.14 -2.58
C GLY A 68 -3.96 19.82 -2.06
N LEU A 69 -3.31 19.05 -2.92
CA LEU A 69 -2.69 17.78 -2.54
C LEU A 69 -1.17 17.91 -2.58
N VAL A 70 -0.50 17.11 -1.77
CA VAL A 70 0.96 16.99 -1.77
C VAL A 70 1.31 15.54 -1.99
N ILE A 71 2.14 15.28 -2.99
CA ILE A 71 2.79 13.99 -3.22
C ILE A 71 4.03 13.93 -2.32
N PRO A 72 4.07 13.05 -1.29
CA PRO A 72 5.21 12.98 -0.38
C PRO A 72 6.53 12.64 -1.07
N VAL A 73 7.62 13.24 -0.61
CA VAL A 73 8.98 13.05 -1.16
C VAL A 73 9.46 11.59 -1.11
N ARG A 74 8.89 10.77 -0.21
CA ARG A 74 9.13 9.31 -0.15
C ARG A 74 8.75 8.57 -1.42
N TYR A 75 7.80 9.09 -2.21
CA TYR A 75 7.40 8.50 -3.48
C TYR A 75 8.22 9.05 -4.65
N ILE A 76 8.68 10.30 -4.55
CA ILE A 76 9.44 10.98 -5.61
C ILE A 76 10.91 10.55 -5.61
N THR A 77 11.51 10.43 -4.42
CA THR A 77 12.94 10.13 -4.27
C THR A 77 13.35 8.81 -4.94
N PRO A 78 12.63 7.68 -4.79
CA PRO A 78 12.97 6.45 -5.49
C PRO A 78 12.86 6.60 -7.01
N LEU A 79 11.89 7.37 -7.52
CA LEU A 79 11.72 7.60 -8.96
C LEU A 79 12.87 8.40 -9.55
N LEU A 80 13.40 9.38 -8.81
CA LEU A 80 14.59 10.14 -9.22
C LEU A 80 15.87 9.30 -9.17
N LYS A 81 16.01 8.44 -8.15
CA LYS A 81 17.16 7.54 -7.99
C LYS A 81 17.15 6.37 -8.97
N THR A 82 15.97 5.95 -9.40
CA THR A 82 15.80 4.95 -10.44
C THR A 82 16.04 5.62 -11.79
N SER A 83 17.29 6.01 -12.04
CA SER A 83 17.75 6.48 -13.34
C SER A 83 17.93 5.27 -14.27
N GLY A 84 16.83 4.56 -14.56
CA GLY A 84 16.79 3.62 -15.66
C GLY A 84 16.78 4.35 -17.00
N PRO A 85 16.94 3.64 -18.13
CA PRO A 85 16.72 4.26 -19.43
C PRO A 85 15.34 4.93 -19.46
N SER A 86 15.29 6.17 -19.94
CA SER A 86 14.04 6.87 -20.17
C SER A 86 13.25 6.09 -21.22
N HIS A 87 12.07 5.60 -20.84
CA HIS A 87 11.17 4.93 -21.77
C HIS A 87 10.24 5.97 -22.39
N PRO A 88 9.91 5.86 -23.69
CA PRO A 88 8.91 6.73 -24.29
C PRO A 88 7.57 6.54 -23.58
N LEU A 89 6.74 7.59 -23.51
CA LEU A 89 5.40 7.50 -22.90
C LEU A 89 4.54 6.42 -23.56
N SER A 90 4.77 6.12 -24.84
CA SER A 90 4.13 5.01 -25.56
C SER A 90 4.47 3.62 -25.00
N ALA A 91 5.50 3.48 -24.16
CA ALA A 91 5.73 2.24 -23.40
C ALA A 91 4.63 1.99 -22.35
N LEU A 92 3.85 3.02 -21.99
CA LEU A 92 2.63 2.86 -21.18
C LEU A 92 1.47 2.29 -22.02
N ASP A 93 1.48 2.50 -23.34
CA ASP A 93 0.49 1.97 -24.29
C ASP A 93 0.80 0.52 -24.68
N ALA A 94 2.01 0.03 -24.41
CA ALA A 94 2.30 -1.38 -24.56
C ALA A 94 1.23 -2.16 -23.77
N PRO A 95 0.45 -3.04 -24.42
CA PRO A 95 -0.54 -3.83 -23.72
C PRO A 95 0.22 -4.55 -22.63
N ARG A 96 0.01 -4.14 -21.38
CA ARG A 96 0.55 -4.84 -20.23
C ARG A 96 0.11 -6.28 -20.45
N GLN A 97 1.03 -7.19 -20.81
CA GLN A 97 0.74 -8.63 -20.79
C GLN A 97 0.16 -9.05 -19.43
N ARG A 98 0.41 -8.22 -18.40
CA ARG A 98 -0.12 -8.25 -17.03
C ARG A 98 -1.60 -7.89 -16.88
N ALA A 99 -2.26 -7.22 -17.82
CA ALA A 99 -3.68 -6.82 -17.74
C ALA A 99 -4.65 -7.89 -18.27
N THR A 100 -4.15 -8.92 -18.96
CA THR A 100 -4.95 -10.05 -19.47
C THR A 100 -4.96 -11.26 -18.53
N ARG A 101 -4.13 -11.31 -17.48
CA ARG A 101 -4.15 -12.43 -16.52
C ARG A 101 -5.39 -12.34 -15.64
N VAL A 102 -6.33 -13.26 -15.86
CA VAL A 102 -7.54 -13.41 -15.03
C VAL A 102 -7.11 -13.90 -13.64
N ARG A 103 -7.29 -13.05 -12.63
CA ARG A 103 -7.01 -13.39 -11.23
C ARG A 103 -7.97 -14.48 -10.76
N GLN A 104 -7.45 -15.50 -10.07
CA GLN A 104 -8.23 -16.60 -9.50
C GLN A 104 -8.14 -16.59 -7.97
N VAL A 105 -8.53 -15.45 -7.39
CA VAL A 105 -8.55 -15.23 -5.93
C VAL A 105 -9.61 -16.15 -5.30
N PRO A 106 -9.22 -17.10 -4.43
CA PRO A 106 -10.18 -17.95 -3.74
C PRO A 106 -11.09 -17.14 -2.82
N GLN A 107 -12.39 -17.42 -2.86
CA GLN A 107 -13.34 -16.84 -1.92
C GLN A 107 -13.49 -17.77 -0.72
N HIS A 108 -13.09 -17.29 0.46
CA HIS A 108 -13.17 -18.06 1.70
C HIS A 108 -14.37 -17.61 2.56
N PRO A 109 -15.11 -18.55 3.17
CA PRO A 109 -16.13 -18.19 4.16
C PRO A 109 -15.46 -17.59 5.40
N VAL A 110 -16.15 -16.69 6.11
CA VAL A 110 -15.63 -16.10 7.37
C VAL A 110 -15.31 -17.19 8.40
N GLY A 111 -16.05 -18.30 8.37
CA GLY A 111 -15.80 -19.48 9.20
C GLY A 111 -14.45 -20.17 8.96
N LEU A 112 -13.71 -19.83 7.90
CA LEU A 112 -12.33 -20.29 7.71
C LEU A 112 -11.43 -19.91 8.89
N LEU A 113 -11.73 -18.78 9.55
CA LEU A 113 -10.98 -18.29 10.72
C LEU A 113 -11.58 -18.80 12.05
N GLU A 114 -12.50 -19.76 12.03
CA GLU A 114 -12.92 -20.45 13.26
C GLU A 114 -11.77 -21.23 13.87
N GLY A 115 -11.62 -21.13 15.18
CA GLY A 115 -10.49 -21.71 15.91
C GLY A 115 -9.21 -20.87 15.86
N CYS A 116 -9.16 -19.80 15.07
CA CYS A 116 -8.04 -18.86 15.11
C CYS A 116 -8.05 -17.97 16.35
N ALA A 117 -6.92 -17.92 17.06
CA ALA A 117 -6.71 -16.90 18.09
C ALA A 117 -6.66 -15.50 17.43
N PRO A 118 -7.31 -14.45 17.99
CA PRO A 118 -7.31 -13.13 17.36
C PRO A 118 -5.90 -12.56 17.09
N PRO A 119 -4.92 -12.66 18.01
CA PRO A 119 -3.55 -12.24 17.72
C PRO A 119 -2.89 -13.02 16.58
N ALA A 120 -3.26 -14.29 16.40
CA ALA A 120 -2.75 -15.12 15.31
C ALA A 120 -3.25 -14.62 13.96
N VAL A 121 -4.54 -14.30 13.84
CA VAL A 121 -5.13 -13.70 12.63
C VAL A 121 -4.41 -12.39 12.25
N GLU A 122 -4.14 -11.55 13.24
CA GLU A 122 -3.41 -10.30 13.04
C GLU A 122 -1.96 -10.54 12.59
N SER A 123 -1.28 -11.52 13.18
CA SER A 123 0.08 -11.87 12.77
C SER A 123 0.15 -12.47 11.36
N VAL A 124 -0.82 -13.32 10.99
CA VAL A 124 -0.97 -13.85 9.62
C VAL A 124 -1.11 -12.68 8.64
N ALA A 125 -2.03 -11.75 8.90
CA ALA A 125 -2.25 -10.59 8.04
C ALA A 125 -0.98 -9.73 7.89
N ALA A 126 -0.24 -9.54 8.98
CA ALA A 126 1.00 -8.78 8.96
C ALA A 126 2.07 -9.45 8.10
N LEU A 127 2.28 -10.77 8.25
CA LEU A 127 3.27 -11.53 7.48
C LEU A 127 2.90 -11.60 5.99
N LEU A 128 1.64 -11.90 5.66
CA LEU A 128 1.16 -11.89 4.27
C LEU A 128 1.34 -10.50 3.63
N GLY A 129 0.95 -9.43 4.35
CA GLY A 129 1.13 -8.06 3.90
C GLY A 129 2.60 -7.67 3.70
N GLN A 130 3.50 -8.10 4.59
CA GLN A 130 4.94 -7.88 4.46
C GLN A 130 5.51 -8.59 3.23
N ALA A 131 5.19 -9.88 3.04
CA ALA A 131 5.63 -10.64 1.89
C ALA A 131 5.16 -9.97 0.60
N ILE A 132 3.89 -9.55 0.52
CA ILE A 132 3.32 -8.78 -0.59
C ILE A 132 4.13 -7.51 -0.88
N ASN A 133 4.42 -6.72 0.15
CA ASN A 133 5.13 -5.44 0.04
C ASN A 133 6.57 -5.58 -0.45
N VAL A 134 7.19 -6.76 -0.29
CA VAL A 134 8.54 -7.05 -0.77
C VAL A 134 8.52 -7.77 -2.12
N GLY A 135 7.67 -8.78 -2.27
CA GLY A 135 7.57 -9.64 -3.45
C GLY A 135 7.02 -8.94 -4.67
N ALA A 136 5.96 -8.13 -4.52
CA ALA A 136 5.37 -7.43 -5.67
C ALA A 136 6.37 -6.44 -6.32
N PRO A 137 7.15 -5.64 -5.56
CA PRO A 137 8.25 -4.87 -6.13
C PRO A 137 9.35 -5.72 -6.79
N ALA A 138 9.71 -6.87 -6.23
CA ALA A 138 10.69 -7.77 -6.84
C ALA A 138 10.21 -8.26 -8.22
N TYR A 139 8.98 -8.76 -8.30
CA TYR A 139 8.33 -9.15 -9.54
C TYR A 139 8.28 -8.00 -10.56
N ASN A 140 7.90 -6.79 -10.12
CA ASN A 140 7.81 -5.62 -11.00
C ASN A 140 9.16 -5.23 -11.63
N ARG A 141 10.27 -5.51 -10.94
CA ARG A 141 11.65 -5.32 -11.44
C ARG A 141 12.16 -6.48 -12.29
N GLY A 142 11.34 -7.50 -12.55
CA GLY A 142 11.68 -8.67 -13.36
C GLY A 142 12.18 -9.88 -12.56
N ASP A 143 12.30 -9.77 -11.23
CA ASP A 143 12.68 -10.88 -10.36
C ASP A 143 11.45 -11.72 -9.98
N VAL A 144 10.96 -12.48 -10.96
CA VAL A 144 9.77 -13.34 -10.82
C VAL A 144 10.06 -14.52 -9.89
N GLU A 145 11.23 -15.14 -10.03
CA GLU A 145 11.69 -16.26 -9.19
C GLU A 145 11.85 -15.84 -7.73
N GLY A 146 12.47 -14.69 -7.46
CA GLY A 146 12.60 -14.16 -6.10
C GLY A 146 11.25 -13.83 -5.47
N CYS A 147 10.31 -13.28 -6.24
CA CYS A 147 8.93 -13.07 -5.79
C CYS A 147 8.25 -14.39 -5.41
N TYR A 148 8.31 -15.40 -6.29
CA TYR A 148 7.73 -16.72 -6.03
C TYR A 148 8.32 -17.36 -4.77
N ARG A 149 9.66 -17.40 -4.66
CA ARG A 149 10.35 -17.99 -3.50
C ARG A 149 9.96 -17.32 -2.20
N LEU A 150 9.87 -15.99 -2.19
CA LEU A 150 9.44 -15.26 -1.00
C LEU A 150 8.02 -15.63 -0.58
N TYR A 151 7.09 -15.72 -1.54
CA TYR A 151 5.71 -16.12 -1.25
C TYR A 151 5.63 -17.57 -0.78
N ALA A 152 6.35 -18.49 -1.43
CA ALA A 152 6.37 -19.90 -1.05
C ALA A 152 6.91 -20.07 0.37
N HIS A 153 8.05 -19.44 0.67
CA HIS A 153 8.66 -19.47 1.99
C HIS A 153 7.74 -18.87 3.07
N THR A 154 7.05 -17.77 2.77
CA THR A 154 6.10 -17.18 3.72
C THR A 154 4.91 -18.11 3.98
N ALA A 155 4.41 -18.78 2.94
CA ALA A 155 3.34 -19.75 3.06
C ALA A 155 3.76 -20.95 3.92
N GLU A 156 4.94 -21.51 3.65
CA GLU A 156 5.54 -22.60 4.43
C GLU A 156 5.76 -22.20 5.90
N GLN A 157 6.33 -21.01 6.15
CA GLN A 157 6.52 -20.50 7.51
C GLN A 157 5.20 -20.40 8.27
N LEU A 158 4.16 -19.81 7.67
CA LEU A 158 2.84 -19.70 8.29
C LEU A 158 2.19 -21.07 8.50
N ILE A 159 2.44 -22.01 7.59
CA ILE A 159 2.00 -23.40 7.73
C ILE A 159 2.66 -24.05 8.95
N ASP A 160 3.93 -23.81 9.20
CA ASP A 160 4.67 -24.45 10.29
C ASP A 160 4.45 -23.76 11.65
N GLU A 161 4.23 -22.45 11.67
CA GLU A 161 4.17 -21.66 12.90
C GLU A 161 2.74 -21.40 13.44
N ARG A 162 1.69 -21.65 12.64
CA ARG A 162 0.30 -21.28 12.97
C ARG A 162 -0.64 -22.47 13.16
N ASP A 163 -0.26 -23.38 14.04
CA ASP A 163 -1.14 -24.48 14.50
C ASP A 163 -2.42 -23.96 15.19
N ASP A 164 -2.37 -22.72 15.67
CA ASP A 164 -3.49 -21.98 16.23
C ASP A 164 -4.42 -21.36 15.16
N CYS A 165 -4.23 -21.69 13.87
CA CYS A 165 -5.02 -21.20 12.75
C CYS A 165 -5.16 -22.24 11.61
N PRO A 166 -5.82 -23.39 11.85
CA PRO A 166 -5.83 -24.52 10.92
C PRO A 166 -6.49 -24.23 9.57
N GLY A 167 -7.48 -23.32 9.52
CA GLY A 167 -8.11 -22.90 8.26
C GLY A 167 -7.16 -22.11 7.36
N VAL A 168 -6.28 -21.28 7.95
CA VAL A 168 -5.24 -20.55 7.21
C VAL A 168 -4.18 -21.51 6.69
N GLN A 169 -3.69 -22.43 7.54
CA GLN A 169 -2.73 -23.46 7.11
C GLN A 169 -3.26 -24.24 5.90
N ARG A 170 -4.53 -24.64 5.93
CA ARG A 170 -5.17 -25.36 4.81
C ARG A 170 -5.20 -24.54 3.52
N ALA A 171 -5.65 -23.29 3.58
CA ALA A 171 -5.69 -22.42 2.41
C ALA A 171 -4.30 -22.18 1.80
N LEU A 172 -3.27 -22.06 2.64
CA LEU A 172 -1.88 -21.94 2.18
C LEU A 172 -1.36 -23.23 1.53
N ARG A 173 -1.66 -24.40 2.11
CA ARG A 173 -1.32 -25.70 1.51
C ARG A 173 -2.00 -25.87 0.16
N ASP A 174 -3.28 -25.50 0.04
CA ASP A 174 -4.00 -25.53 -1.24
C ASP A 174 -3.35 -24.58 -2.27
N GLY A 175 -2.90 -23.40 -1.83
CA GLY A 175 -2.14 -22.45 -2.65
C GLY A 175 -0.83 -23.03 -3.19
N LEU A 176 -0.04 -23.67 -2.32
CA LEU A 176 1.21 -24.34 -2.69
C LEU A 176 0.96 -25.53 -3.63
N LEU A 177 -0.05 -26.35 -3.35
CA LEU A 177 -0.44 -27.47 -4.20
C LEU A 177 -0.84 -27.01 -5.62
N ARG A 178 -1.57 -25.88 -5.73
CA ARG A 178 -1.86 -25.27 -7.05
C ARG A 178 -0.60 -24.92 -7.82
N CYS A 179 0.48 -24.52 -7.15
CA CYS A 179 1.74 -24.17 -7.80
C CYS A 179 2.44 -25.38 -8.44
N GLU A 180 2.31 -26.57 -7.84
CA GLU A 180 2.90 -27.80 -8.38
C GLU A 180 2.34 -28.15 -9.77
N GLY A 181 1.06 -27.82 -10.01
CA GLY A 181 0.40 -28.03 -11.31
C GLY A 181 0.78 -27.01 -12.39
N LEU A 182 1.52 -25.96 -12.05
CA LEU A 182 1.88 -24.86 -12.96
C LEU A 182 3.31 -25.01 -13.47
N LYS A 183 3.51 -24.77 -14.76
CA LYS A 183 4.83 -24.89 -15.41
C LYS A 183 5.67 -23.64 -15.22
N ASP A 184 5.06 -22.47 -15.38
CA ASP A 184 5.77 -21.20 -15.34
C ASP A 184 5.82 -20.64 -13.93
N VAL A 185 7.02 -20.22 -13.51
CA VAL A 185 7.27 -19.58 -12.20
C VAL A 185 6.40 -18.34 -12.03
N GLU A 186 6.11 -17.66 -13.13
CA GLU A 186 5.23 -16.51 -13.13
C GLU A 186 3.81 -16.88 -12.68
N ASP A 187 3.25 -17.95 -13.23
CA ASP A 187 1.92 -18.44 -12.84
C ASP A 187 1.93 -18.91 -11.39
N ARG A 188 3.01 -19.55 -10.93
CA ARG A 188 3.18 -19.93 -9.52
C ARG A 188 3.19 -18.73 -8.58
N ALA A 189 3.92 -17.67 -8.92
CA ALA A 189 3.93 -16.42 -8.14
C ALA A 189 2.52 -15.82 -8.03
N TRP A 190 1.77 -15.81 -9.14
CA TRP A 190 0.40 -15.31 -9.16
C TRP A 190 -0.58 -16.22 -8.43
N ALA A 191 -0.42 -17.53 -8.48
CA ALA A 191 -1.25 -18.48 -7.73
C ALA A 191 -1.11 -18.29 -6.21
N LEU A 192 0.13 -18.08 -5.72
CA LEU A 192 0.34 -17.73 -4.31
C LEU A 192 -0.19 -16.32 -3.99
N ARG A 193 -0.03 -15.36 -4.91
CA ARG A 193 -0.61 -14.02 -4.72
C ARG A 193 -2.13 -14.05 -4.60
N ASP A 194 -2.80 -14.85 -5.43
CA ASP A 194 -4.24 -15.10 -5.36
C ASP A 194 -4.64 -15.71 -4.02
N THR A 195 -3.86 -16.66 -3.52
CA THR A 195 -4.06 -17.26 -2.20
C THR A 195 -3.96 -16.22 -1.09
N PHE A 196 -2.93 -15.36 -1.14
CA PHE A 196 -2.71 -14.33 -0.14
C PHE A 196 -3.81 -13.28 -0.16
N ASP A 197 -4.21 -12.82 -1.34
CA ASP A 197 -5.30 -11.83 -1.49
C ASP A 197 -6.64 -12.41 -0.98
N GLY A 198 -6.92 -13.70 -1.23
CA GLY A 198 -8.12 -14.37 -0.71
C GLY A 198 -8.14 -14.48 0.82
N LEU A 199 -6.99 -14.76 1.42
CA LEU A 199 -6.80 -14.75 2.88
C LEU A 199 -6.94 -13.34 3.47
N MET A 200 -6.35 -12.33 2.84
CA MET A 200 -6.47 -10.94 3.28
C MET A 200 -7.91 -10.43 3.20
N ASP A 201 -8.67 -10.81 2.16
CA ASP A 201 -10.09 -10.49 2.03
C ASP A 201 -10.92 -11.08 3.17
N VAL A 202 -10.81 -12.39 3.45
CA VAL A 202 -11.58 -13.02 4.53
C VAL A 202 -11.20 -12.48 5.90
N ILE A 203 -9.93 -12.15 6.13
CA ILE A 203 -9.49 -11.48 7.36
C ILE A 203 -10.14 -10.09 7.48
N GLY A 204 -10.19 -9.32 6.39
CA GLY A 204 -10.87 -8.03 6.35
C GLY A 204 -12.35 -8.12 6.72
N ARG A 205 -13.07 -9.07 6.11
CA ARG A 205 -14.49 -9.34 6.42
C ARG A 205 -14.68 -9.82 7.86
N TRP A 206 -13.80 -10.70 8.35
CA TRP A 206 -13.85 -11.18 9.73
C TRP A 206 -13.66 -10.04 10.75
N ARG A 207 -12.72 -9.12 10.51
CA ARG A 207 -12.51 -7.94 11.37
C ARG A 207 -13.77 -7.06 11.44
N GLN A 208 -14.46 -6.87 10.32
CA GLN A 208 -15.70 -6.10 10.26
C GLN A 208 -16.87 -6.79 10.98
N SER A 209 -16.91 -8.13 10.97
CA SER A 209 -17.96 -8.90 11.64
C SER A 209 -17.80 -8.99 13.16
N ARG A 210 -16.62 -8.65 13.69
CA ARG A 210 -16.37 -8.69 15.13
C ARG A 210 -16.95 -7.44 15.80
N PRO A 211 -17.71 -7.58 16.90
CA PRO A 211 -18.04 -6.44 17.74
C PRO A 211 -16.72 -5.78 18.19
N ALA A 212 -16.65 -4.45 18.09
CA ALA A 212 -15.51 -3.70 18.58
C ALA A 212 -15.24 -4.12 20.04
N PRO A 213 -13.97 -4.34 20.44
CA PRO A 213 -13.68 -4.55 21.85
C PRO A 213 -14.27 -3.36 22.64
N PRO A 214 -14.86 -3.59 23.83
CA PRO A 214 -15.33 -2.49 24.66
C PRO A 214 -14.18 -1.50 24.77
N ALA A 215 -14.44 -0.24 24.40
CA ALA A 215 -13.44 0.80 24.43
C ALA A 215 -12.77 0.75 25.80
N ALA A 216 -11.49 0.35 25.83
CA ALA A 216 -10.69 0.46 27.04
C ALA A 216 -10.85 1.93 27.46
N ALA A 217 -11.47 2.14 28.63
CA ALA A 217 -11.79 3.46 29.15
C ALA A 217 -10.62 4.39 28.84
N SER A 218 -10.86 5.35 27.95
CA SER A 218 -9.84 6.24 27.44
C SER A 218 -9.12 6.85 28.65
N LYS A 219 -7.90 6.39 28.93
CA LYS A 219 -7.04 7.07 29.88
C LYS A 219 -6.90 8.47 29.33
N ARG A 220 -7.49 9.42 30.07
CA ARG A 220 -7.46 10.86 29.83
C ARG A 220 -6.07 11.22 29.28
N PRO A 221 -5.96 11.85 28.09
CA PRO A 221 -4.65 12.19 27.56
C PRO A 221 -3.92 13.07 28.58
N PRO A 222 -2.62 12.85 28.84
CA PRO A 222 -1.86 13.74 29.70
C PRO A 222 -1.92 15.17 29.14
N PRO A 223 -1.97 16.20 30.01
CA PRO A 223 -2.06 17.58 29.56
C PRO A 223 -0.90 17.90 28.62
N LYS A 224 -1.23 18.54 27.49
CA LYS A 224 -0.26 18.99 26.49
C LYS A 224 0.57 20.13 27.09
N THR A 225 1.73 19.81 27.63
CA THR A 225 2.80 20.79 27.86
C THR A 225 3.92 20.47 26.90
N TYR A 226 3.81 20.99 25.67
CA TYR A 226 4.92 21.00 24.71
C TYR A 226 5.04 22.41 24.14
N LEU A 227 5.46 23.32 25.00
CA LEU A 227 6.07 24.61 24.66
C LEU A 227 7.16 24.85 25.72
N ASN A 228 8.36 24.39 25.38
CA ASN A 228 9.65 25.00 25.66
C ASN A 228 10.58 24.60 24.53
#